data_AF-A0A699URF4-F1
#
_entry.id   AF-A0A699URF4-F1
#
_cell.length_a   1.000
_cell.length_b   1.000
_cell.length_c   1.000
_cell.angle_alpha   90.00
_cell.angle_beta   90.00
_cell.angle_gamma   90.00
#
_symmetry.space_group_name_H-M   'P 1'
#
loop_
_entity.id
_entity.type
_entity.pdbx_description
1 polymer ?
#
loop_
_entity_poly.entity_id
_entity_poly.type
_entity_poly.pdbx_seq_one_letter_code
_entity_poly.pdbx_strand_id
1 'polypeptide(L)' 'MVHEEEDRIERYIGGLPENIQWNVMFADPTRLQDAIRLANNLMDQKLKGYDVKSAENKRRLEVSQRDRGQ' A
#
# COMPACT_ATOMS: atom_id res chain seq x y z
N MET A 1 -18.55 -15.52 -23.51
CA MET A 1 -19.00 -15.52 -22.10
C MET A 1 -18.49 -14.23 -21.49
N VAL A 2 -19.39 -13.30 -21.19
CA VAL A 2 -19.03 -12.10 -20.42
C VAL A 2 -18.81 -12.60 -19.00
N HIS A 3 -17.59 -12.54 -18.50
CA HIS A 3 -17.35 -12.78 -17.08
C HIS A 3 -18.01 -11.64 -16.32
N GLU A 4 -18.90 -11.99 -15.40
CA GLU A 4 -19.59 -11.04 -14.53
C GLU A 4 -18.55 -10.18 -13.80
N GLU A 5 -18.89 -8.93 -13.48
CA GLU A 5 -17.96 -8.00 -12.85
C GLU A 5 -17.40 -8.57 -11.53
N GLU A 6 -18.23 -9.34 -10.82
CA GLU A 6 -17.91 -10.06 -9.59
C GLU A 6 -16.79 -11.12 -9.80
N ASP A 7 -16.89 -12.01 -10.80
CA ASP A 7 -15.83 -13.01 -11.10
C ASP A 7 -14.48 -12.33 -11.37
N ARG A 8 -14.50 -11.18 -12.05
CA ARG A 8 -13.28 -10.42 -12.33
C ARG A 8 -12.68 -9.82 -11.06
N ILE A 9 -13.53 -9.34 -10.14
CA ILE A 9 -13.12 -8.81 -8.84
C ILE A 9 -12.53 -9.95 -7.99
N GLU A 10 -13.21 -11.09 -7.89
CA GLU A 10 -12.74 -12.25 -7.11
C GLU A 10 -11.39 -12.77 -7.62
N ARG A 11 -11.22 -12.92 -8.93
CA ARG A 11 -9.93 -13.33 -9.52
C ARG A 11 -8.82 -12.32 -9.26
N TYR A 12 -9.15 -11.03 -9.28
CA TYR A 12 -8.17 -9.98 -8.96
C TYR A 12 -7.77 -10.03 -7.48
N ILE A 13 -8.74 -10.10 -6.57
CA ILE A 13 -8.52 -10.18 -5.12
C ILE A 13 -7.71 -11.42 -4.76
N GLY A 14 -8.01 -12.59 -5.36
CA GLY A 14 -7.28 -13.83 -5.14
C GLY A 14 -5.81 -13.82 -5.60
N GLY A 15 -5.42 -12.86 -6.44
CA GLY A 15 -4.03 -12.67 -6.86
C GLY A 15 -3.23 -11.68 -6.01
N LEU A 16 -3.85 -11.04 -5.02
CA LEU A 16 -3.20 -10.04 -4.17
C LEU A 16 -2.52 -10.68 -2.94
N PRO A 17 -1.49 -10.03 -2.37
CA PRO A 17 -0.93 -10.44 -1.09
C PRO A 17 -1.99 -10.33 0.02
N GLU A 18 -1.99 -11.24 0.99
CA GLU A 18 -3.00 -11.31 2.07
C GLU A 18 -3.23 -9.97 2.79
N ASN A 19 -2.15 -9.19 2.96
CA ASN A 19 -2.22 -7.88 3.62
C ASN A 19 -3.00 -6.81 2.82
N ILE A 20 -3.04 -6.91 1.50
CA ILE A 20 -3.86 -6.07 0.62
C ILE A 20 -5.24 -6.70 0.46
N GLN A 21 -5.30 -8.02 0.28
CA GLN A 21 -6.51 -8.79 0.05
C GLN A 21 -7.57 -8.52 1.12
N TRP A 22 -7.19 -8.57 2.40
CA TRP A 22 -8.13 -8.36 3.51
C TRP A 22 -8.71 -6.93 3.52
N ASN A 23 -7.88 -5.94 3.21
CA ASN A 23 -8.30 -4.53 3.14
C ASN A 23 -9.17 -4.27 1.91
N VAL A 24 -8.87 -4.89 0.77
CA VAL A 24 -9.68 -4.78 -0.44
C VAL A 24 -11.03 -5.46 -0.25
N MET A 25 -11.06 -6.65 0.36
CA MET A 25 -12.29 -7.37 0.67
C MET A 25 -13.18 -6.59 1.65
N PHE A 26 -12.60 -5.94 2.66
CA PHE A 26 -13.36 -5.13 3.61
C PHE A 26 -14.06 -3.92 2.98
N ALA A 27 -13.48 -3.36 1.91
CA ALA A 27 -14.05 -2.23 1.19
C ALA A 27 -15.15 -2.62 0.20
N ASP A 28 -15.40 -3.92 0.02
CA ASP A 28 -16.46 -4.48 -0.83
C ASP A 28 -16.59 -3.78 -2.19
N PRO A 29 -15.53 -3.81 -3.03
CA PRO A 29 -15.52 -3.06 -4.27
C PRO A 29 -16.54 -3.64 -5.26
N THR A 30 -17.50 -2.83 -5.68
CA THR A 30 -18.52 -3.21 -6.67
C THR A 30 -17.95 -3.30 -8.09
N ARG A 31 -16.78 -2.68 -8.34
CA ARG A 31 -16.12 -2.60 -9.64
C ARG A 31 -14.67 -3.03 -9.57
N LEU A 32 -14.21 -3.70 -10.62
CA LEU A 32 -12.80 -4.08 -10.75
C LEU A 32 -11.85 -2.88 -10.66
N GLN A 33 -12.22 -1.72 -11.23
CA GLN A 33 -11.39 -0.51 -11.13
C GLN A 33 -11.24 -0.01 -9.69
N ASP A 34 -12.28 -0.11 -8.86
CA ASP A 34 -12.22 0.30 -7.46
C ASP A 34 -11.31 -0.64 -6.66
N ALA A 35 -11.39 -1.95 -6.90
CA ALA A 35 -10.48 -2.93 -6.31
C ALA A 35 -9.01 -2.63 -6.69
N ILE A 36 -8.74 -2.30 -7.96
CA ILE A 36 -7.40 -1.94 -8.45
C ILE A 36 -6.91 -0.64 -7.77
N ARG A 37 -7.76 0.39 -7.70
CA ARG A 37 -7.40 1.68 -7.10
C ARG A 37 -7.08 1.52 -5.62
N LEU A 38 -7.86 0.72 -4.90
CA LEU A 38 -7.65 0.45 -3.48
C LEU A 38 -6.36 -0.33 -3.22
N ALA A 39 -6.12 -1.40 -4.00
CA ALA A 39 -4.87 -2.15 -3.91
C ALA A 39 -3.63 -1.26 -4.14
N ASN A 40 -3.68 -0.37 -5.14
CA ASN A 40 -2.61 0.59 -5.41
C ASN A 40 -2.44 1.60 -4.28
N ASN A 41 -3.53 2.12 -3.71
CA ASN A 41 -3.47 3.06 -2.60
C ASN A 41 -2.84 2.42 -1.34
N LEU A 42 -3.17 1.17 -1.04
CA LEU A 42 -2.59 0.42 0.07
C LEU A 42 -1.09 0.16 -0.13
N MET A 43 -0.65 -0.08 -1.36
CA MET A 43 0.77 -0.17 -1.68
C MET A 43 1.49 1.19 -1.54
N ASP A 44 0.88 2.27 -2.04
CA ASP A 44 1.40 3.65 -1.94
C ASP A 44 1.50 4.12 -0.48
N GLN A 45 0.52 3.78 0.37
CA GLN A 45 0.55 4.12 1.80
C GLN A 45 1.74 3.47 2.51
N LYS A 46 2.11 2.24 2.15
CA LYS A 46 3.31 1.61 2.72
C LYS A 46 4.59 2.29 2.22
N LEU A 47 4.63 2.73 0.97
CA LEU A 47 5.76 3.47 0.42
C LEU A 47 5.91 4.86 1.06
N LYS A 48 4.83 5.63 1.19
CA LYS A 48 4.83 6.94 1.87
C LYS A 48 5.21 6.83 3.34
N GLY A 49 4.73 5.80 4.03
CA GLY A 49 5.12 5.54 5.42
C GLY A 49 6.61 5.22 5.57
N TYR A 50 7.24 4.63 4.55
CA TYR A 50 8.68 4.38 4.53
C TYR A 50 9.48 5.64 4.18
N ASP A 51 9.01 6.43 3.21
CA ASP A 51 9.69 7.66 2.77
C ASP A 51 9.71 8.73 3.87
N VAL A 52 8.58 8.94 4.55
CA VAL A 52 8.48 9.87 5.71
C VAL A 52 9.41 9.44 6.85
N LYS A 53 9.42 8.15 7.20
CA LYS A 53 10.30 7.64 8.27
C LYS A 53 11.77 7.68 7.87
N SER A 54 12.08 7.42 6.61
CA SER A 54 13.44 7.49 6.07
C SER A 54 13.97 8.92 6.12
N ALA A 55 13.18 9.91 5.69
CA ALA A 55 13.54 11.32 5.75
C ALA A 55 13.77 11.80 7.19
N GLU A 56 12.93 11.39 8.13
CA GLU A 56 13.11 11.70 9.56
C GLU A 56 14.36 11.01 10.13
N ASN A 57 14.56 9.72 9.84
CA ASN A 57 15.73 8.97 10.32
C ASN A 57 17.05 9.56 9.78
N LYS A 58 17.06 9.98 8.50
CA LYS A 58 18.22 10.61 7.87
C LYS A 58 18.58 11.96 8.51
N ARG A 59 17.58 12.79 8.84
CA ARG A 59 17.79 14.04 9.59
C ARG A 59 18.34 13.79 11.01
N ARG A 60 17.86 12.75 11.70
CA ARG A 60 18.37 12.38 13.03
C ARG A 60 19.81 11.86 12.99
N LEU A 61 20.17 11.10 11.95
CA LEU A 61 21.54 10.63 11.76
C LEU A 61 22.51 11.81 11.56
N GLU A 62 22.17 12.78 10.72
CA GLU A 62 22.98 13.98 10.52
C GLU A 62 23.16 14.81 11.79
N VAL A 63 22.09 14.97 12.59
CA VAL A 63 22.15 15.70 13.87
C VAL A 63 23.06 15.00 14.89
N SER A 64 23.00 13.67 14.99
CA SER A 64 23.84 12.92 15.94
C SER A 64 25.32 12.83 15.52
N GLN A 65 25.64 13.09 14.25
CA GLN A 65 27.02 13.18 13.76
C GLN A 65 27.65 14.55 14.05
N ARG A 66 26.87 15.64 14.13
CA ARG A 66 27.39 16.98 14.44
C ARG A 66 27.63 17.22 15.94
N ASP A 67 26.94 16.47 16.81
CA ASP A 67 27.08 16.57 18.27
C ASP A 67 28.28 15.79 18.82
N ARG A 68 28.89 14.90 18.02
CA ARG A 68 30.10 14.13 18.38
C ARG A 68 31.41 14.70 17.81
N GLY A 69 31.45 16.01 17.57
CA GLY A 69 32.69 16.75 17.34
C GLY A 69 33.13 17.44 18.62
N GLN A 70 33.89 16.72 19.45
CA GLN A 70 34.87 17.33 20.36
C GLN A 70 36.02 17.92 19.54
#